data_AF-A0A524NV57-F1
#
_entry.id   AF-A0A524NV57-F1
#
_cell.length_a   1.000
_cell.length_b   1.000
_cell.length_c   1.000
_cell.angle_alpha   90.00
_cell.angle_beta   90.00
_cell.angle_gamma   90.00
#
_symmetry.space_group_name_H-M   'P 1'
#
loop_
_entity.id
_entity.type
_entity.pdbx_description
1 polymer ?
#
loop_
_entity_poly.entity_id
_entity_poly.type
_entity_poly.pdbx_seq_one_letter_code
_entity_poly.pdbx_strand_id
1 'polypeptide(L)'
;MGKGIALLCLGAGAGVCSASLGFFPAEYLVLDAPRGVVLGAGVVLVLAGLLLLARDHRASDSLGSILLLVLAAISGWVTFYAPEGTIQRVLPFVPPSVNDALGRLLFGLGAVASAGLAFWALRRLFR
;
A
#
# COMPACT_ATOMS: atom_id res chain seq x y z
N MET A 1 -3.98 -9.52 22.52
CA MET A 1 -4.70 -8.47 21.74
C MET A 1 -4.33 -8.44 20.25
N GLY A 2 -3.12 -8.82 19.80
CA GLY A 2 -2.73 -8.71 18.39
C GLY A 2 -3.43 -9.63 17.38
N LYS A 3 -3.87 -10.83 17.79
CA LYS A 3 -4.46 -11.83 16.87
C LYS A 3 -5.79 -11.38 16.25
N GLY A 4 -6.64 -10.68 17.01
CA GLY A 4 -7.92 -10.17 16.50
C GLY A 4 -7.75 -9.10 15.43
N ILE A 5 -6.83 -8.15 15.66
CA ILE A 5 -6.49 -7.11 14.69
C ILE A 5 -5.89 -7.73 13.43
N ALA A 6 -5.03 -8.74 13.59
CA ALA A 6 -4.41 -9.42 12.47
C ALA A 6 -5.43 -10.16 11.58
N LEU A 7 -6.40 -10.86 12.19
CA LEU A 7 -7.49 -11.51 11.47
C LEU A 7 -8.42 -10.50 10.78
N LEU A 8 -8.69 -9.35 11.42
CA LEU A 8 -9.44 -8.26 10.79
C LEU A 8 -8.72 -7.71 9.56
N CYS A 9 -7.41 -7.47 9.65
CA CYS A 9 -6.60 -7.03 8.51
C CYS A 9 -6.58 -8.07 7.38
N LEU A 10 -6.46 -9.35 7.70
CA LEU A 10 -6.50 -10.44 6.72
C LEU A 10 -7.87 -10.53 6.03
N GLY A 11 -8.95 -10.53 6.81
CA GLY A 11 -10.32 -10.64 6.28
C GLY A 11 -10.70 -9.43 5.44
N ALA A 12 -10.45 -8.22 5.93
CA ALA A 12 -10.70 -6.99 5.19
C ALA A 12 -9.83 -6.91 3.92
N GLY A 13 -8.54 -7.24 4.01
CA GLY A 13 -7.63 -7.25 2.88
C GLY A 13 -8.04 -8.26 1.80
N ALA A 14 -8.41 -9.48 2.18
CA ALA A 14 -8.92 -10.49 1.26
C ALA A 14 -10.25 -10.07 0.60
N GLY A 15 -11.14 -9.43 1.35
CA GLY A 15 -12.37 -8.83 0.82
C GLY A 15 -12.09 -7.75 -0.22
N VAL A 16 -11.14 -6.86 0.05
CA VAL A 16 -10.75 -5.79 -0.89
C VAL A 16 -10.05 -6.36 -2.13
N CYS A 17 -9.18 -7.38 -1.98
CA CYS A 17 -8.54 -8.06 -3.11
C CYS A 17 -9.56 -8.77 -4.01
N SER A 18 -10.51 -9.51 -3.42
CA SER A 18 -11.57 -10.21 -4.17
C SER A 18 -12.50 -9.23 -4.88
N ALA A 19 -12.84 -8.10 -4.25
CA ALA A 19 -13.57 -7.01 -4.90
C ALA A 19 -12.82 -6.43 -6.11
N SER A 20 -11.50 -6.19 -5.98
CA SER A 20 -10.68 -5.69 -7.09
C SER A 20 -10.57 -6.68 -8.26
N LEU A 21 -10.50 -7.98 -7.98
CA LEU A 21 -10.47 -9.04 -9.00
C LEU A 21 -11.81 -9.25 -9.72
N GLY A 22 -12.87 -8.54 -9.32
CA GLY A 22 -14.17 -8.60 -9.98
C GLY A 22 -15.06 -9.76 -9.53
N PHE A 23 -14.80 -10.34 -8.35
CA PHE A 23 -15.70 -11.34 -7.76
C PHE A 23 -17.02 -10.73 -7.26
N PHE A 24 -17.07 -9.40 -7.10
CA PHE A 24 -18.28 -8.67 -6.69
C PHE A 24 -18.79 -7.76 -7.83
N PRO A 25 -20.12 -7.59 -7.97
CA PRO A 25 -20.69 -6.68 -8.95
C PRO A 25 -20.22 -5.25 -8.70
N ALA A 26 -19.86 -4.53 -9.76
CA ALA A 26 -19.30 -3.18 -9.69
C ALA A 26 -20.21 -2.17 -8.97
N GLU A 27 -21.52 -2.44 -8.93
CA GLU A 27 -22.55 -1.64 -8.26
C GLU A 27 -22.38 -1.56 -6.74
N TYR A 28 -21.68 -2.53 -6.13
CA TYR A 28 -21.41 -2.55 -4.68
C TYR A 28 -20.14 -1.80 -4.28
N LEU A 29 -19.31 -1.40 -5.24
CA LEU A 29 -18.07 -0.65 -4.99
C LEU A 29 -18.39 0.86 -5.03
N VAL A 30 -18.60 1.44 -3.84
CA VAL A 30 -18.78 2.89 -3.63
C VAL A 30 -17.49 3.69 -3.93
N LEU A 31 -16.36 2.99 -4.15
CA LEU A 31 -15.06 3.58 -4.41
C LEU A 31 -14.83 3.74 -5.91
N ASP A 32 -14.88 4.98 -6.38
CA ASP A 32 -14.50 5.38 -7.73
C ASP A 32 -12.96 5.41 -7.86
N ALA A 33 -12.34 4.24 -7.73
CA ALA A 33 -10.88 4.07 -7.70
C ALA A 33 -10.42 3.02 -8.73
N PRO A 34 -9.26 3.21 -9.38
CA PRO A 34 -8.72 2.23 -10.33
C PRO A 34 -8.52 0.87 -9.63
N ARG A 35 -8.90 -0.22 -10.31
CA ARG A 35 -8.83 -1.58 -9.74
C ARG A 35 -7.46 -1.93 -9.17
N GLY A 36 -6.38 -1.50 -9.83
CA GLY A 36 -5.00 -1.71 -9.35
C GLY A 36 -4.70 -1.04 -8.00
N VAL A 37 -5.27 0.14 -7.74
CA VAL A 37 -5.11 0.85 -6.45
C VAL A 37 -5.87 0.11 -5.35
N VAL A 38 -7.08 -0.34 -5.65
CA VAL A 38 -7.89 -1.15 -4.72
C VAL A 38 -7.19 -2.47 -4.40
N LEU A 39 -6.61 -3.12 -5.41
CA LEU A 39 -5.82 -4.35 -5.23
C LEU A 39 -4.62 -4.10 -4.31
N GLY A 40 -3.88 -3.01 -4.55
CA GLY A 40 -2.72 -2.62 -3.73
C GLY A 40 -3.09 -2.39 -2.27
N ALA A 41 -4.21 -1.71 -2.01
CA ALA A 41 -4.72 -1.51 -0.65
C ALA A 41 -5.07 -2.84 0.05
N GLY A 42 -5.70 -3.77 -0.67
CA GLY A 42 -5.99 -5.11 -0.16
C GLY A 42 -4.73 -5.90 0.17
N VAL A 43 -3.71 -5.87 -0.71
CA VAL A 43 -2.42 -6.55 -0.49
C VAL A 43 -1.70 -5.99 0.74
N VAL A 44 -1.69 -4.67 0.93
CA VAL A 44 -1.09 -4.02 2.12
C VAL A 44 -1.79 -4.51 3.40
N LEU A 45 -3.12 -4.58 3.41
CA LEU A 45 -3.89 -5.08 4.55
C LEU A 45 -3.57 -6.56 4.86
N VAL A 46 -3.51 -7.41 3.82
CA VAL A 46 -3.15 -8.83 4.00
C VAL A 46 -1.74 -8.97 4.56
N LEU A 47 -0.75 -8.26 4.01
CA LEU A 47 0.63 -8.30 4.47
C LEU A 47 0.77 -7.76 5.91
N ALA A 48 0.06 -6.70 6.26
CA ALA A 48 0.03 -6.18 7.63
C ALA A 48 -0.55 -7.20 8.61
N GLY A 49 -1.63 -7.90 8.23
CA GLY A 49 -2.21 -8.99 9.02
C GLY A 49 -1.24 -10.16 9.20
N LEU A 50 -0.53 -10.57 8.13
CA LEU A 50 0.49 -11.61 8.20
C LEU A 50 1.68 -11.20 9.10
N LEU A 51 2.15 -9.96 9.01
CA LEU A 51 3.20 -9.42 9.87
C LEU A 51 2.80 -9.44 11.35
N LEU A 52 1.56 -9.06 11.66
CA LEU A 52 1.04 -9.10 13.03
C LEU A 52 0.95 -10.53 13.58
N LEU A 53 0.66 -11.51 12.72
CA LEU A 53 0.63 -12.93 13.09
C LEU A 53 2.03 -13.55 13.20
N ALA A 54 2.95 -13.13 12.33
CA ALA A 54 4.31 -13.69 12.21
C ALA A 54 5.36 -12.92 13.04
N ARG A 55 4.93 -12.02 13.94
CA ARG A 55 5.80 -11.06 14.66
C ARG A 55 7.03 -11.70 15.31
N ASP A 56 6.88 -12.91 15.85
CA ASP A 56 7.94 -13.62 16.58
C ASP A 56 8.68 -14.66 15.70
N HIS A 57 8.35 -14.76 14.42
CA HIS A 57 8.94 -15.72 13.49
C HIS A 57 9.98 -15.07 12.59
N ARG A 58 10.99 -15.83 12.15
CA ARG A 58 11.98 -15.39 11.13
C ARG A 58 11.35 -14.92 9.81
N ALA A 59 10.09 -15.27 9.56
CA ALA A 59 9.33 -14.85 8.39
C ALA A 59 8.83 -13.38 8.49
N SER A 60 8.89 -12.77 9.67
CA SER A 60 8.51 -11.37 9.87
C SER A 60 9.37 -10.43 9.01
N ASP A 61 10.67 -10.66 8.96
CA ASP A 61 11.61 -9.82 8.21
C ASP A 61 11.38 -9.92 6.69
N SER A 62 11.06 -11.11 6.18
CA SER A 62 10.74 -11.28 4.76
C SER A 62 9.38 -10.66 4.41
N LEU A 63 8.36 -10.83 5.25
CA LEU A 63 7.06 -10.19 5.09
C LEU A 63 7.14 -8.66 5.18
N GLY A 64 7.96 -8.13 6.09
CA GLY A 64 8.26 -6.70 6.21
C GLY A 64 8.91 -6.14 4.94
N SER A 65 9.88 -6.89 4.38
CA SER A 65 10.53 -6.52 3.12
C SER A 65 9.53 -6.52 1.95
N ILE A 66 8.66 -7.52 1.86
CA ILE A 66 7.60 -7.58 0.83
C ILE A 66 6.62 -6.41 0.98
N LEU A 67 6.19 -6.10 2.21
CA LEU A 67 5.31 -4.96 2.48
C LEU A 67 5.94 -3.64 2.03
N LEU A 68 7.21 -3.41 2.36
CA LEU A 68 7.93 -2.21 1.94
C LEU A 68 8.09 -2.13 0.42
N LEU A 69 8.32 -3.25 -0.27
CA LEU A 69 8.35 -3.28 -1.74
C LEU A 69 7.00 -2.97 -2.36
N VAL A 70 5.91 -3.49 -1.80
CA VAL A 70 4.54 -3.18 -2.26
C VAL A 70 4.25 -1.69 -2.07
N LEU A 71 4.60 -1.11 -0.91
CA LEU A 71 4.46 0.32 -0.67
C LEU A 71 5.31 1.14 -1.64
N ALA A 72 6.55 0.72 -1.91
CA ALA A 72 7.41 1.36 -2.89
C ALA A 72 6.82 1.34 -4.30
N ALA A 73 6.23 0.21 -4.71
CA ALA A 73 5.59 0.07 -6.02
C ALA A 73 4.34 0.96 -6.14
N ILE A 74 3.48 0.98 -5.12
CA ILE A 74 2.27 1.82 -5.11
C ILE A 74 2.66 3.30 -5.13
N SER A 75 3.56 3.72 -4.24
CA SER A 75 3.99 5.12 -4.16
C SER A 75 4.75 5.57 -5.41
N GLY A 76 5.61 4.72 -5.97
CA GLY A 76 6.28 4.97 -7.25
C GLY A 76 5.29 5.10 -8.41
N TRP A 77 4.25 4.24 -8.47
CA TRP A 77 3.19 4.38 -9.45
C TRP A 77 2.45 5.72 -9.31
N VAL A 78 2.12 6.12 -8.08
CA VAL A 78 1.47 7.42 -7.82
C VAL A 78 2.35 8.59 -8.26
N THR A 79 3.66 8.53 -8.03
CA THR A 79 4.58 9.61 -8.42
C THR A 79 4.68 9.77 -9.95
N PHE A 80 4.85 8.66 -10.69
CA PHE A 80 5.18 8.71 -12.11
C PHE A 80 3.98 8.57 -13.05
N TYR A 81 2.94 7.83 -12.65
CA TYR A 81 1.86 7.40 -13.54
C TYR A 81 0.46 7.86 -13.11
N ALA A 82 0.30 8.44 -11.92
CA ALA A 82 -1.01 8.96 -11.54
C ALA A 82 -1.45 10.12 -12.47
N PRO A 83 -2.71 10.13 -12.93
CA PRO A 83 -3.28 11.27 -13.63
C PRO A 83 -3.22 12.54 -12.79
N GLU A 84 -3.08 13.70 -13.45
CA GLU A 84 -3.17 15.01 -12.79
C GLU A 84 -4.51 15.14 -12.05
N GLY A 85 -4.47 15.63 -10.82
CA GLY A 85 -5.67 15.79 -10.01
C GLY A 85 -5.99 14.62 -9.08
N THR A 86 -5.25 13.51 -9.17
CA THR A 86 -5.42 12.36 -8.26
C THR A 86 -5.13 12.73 -6.79
N ILE A 87 -4.19 13.66 -6.54
CA ILE A 87 -3.69 13.99 -5.19
C ILE A 87 -4.36 15.26 -4.60
N GLN A 88 -5.14 15.99 -5.40
CA GLN A 88 -5.63 17.34 -5.07
C GLN A 88 -6.61 17.42 -3.86
N ARG A 89 -7.07 16.29 -3.32
CA ARG A 89 -8.12 16.27 -2.27
C ARG A 89 -7.64 16.53 -0.84
N VAL A 90 -6.34 16.67 -0.58
CA VAL A 90 -5.82 16.67 0.79
C VAL A 90 -5.73 18.08 1.42
N LEU A 91 -5.52 19.13 0.63
CA LEU A 91 -5.30 20.50 1.14
C LEU A 91 -6.08 21.53 0.29
N PRO A 92 -7.24 22.02 0.78
CA PRO A 92 -8.11 22.92 0.00
C PRO A 92 -7.56 24.35 -0.16
N PHE A 93 -6.52 24.73 0.59
CA PHE A 93 -5.96 26.07 0.60
C PHE A 93 -4.75 26.27 -0.33
N VAL A 94 -4.26 25.20 -0.97
CA VAL A 94 -3.07 25.21 -1.83
C VAL A 94 -3.50 25.14 -3.29
N PRO A 95 -2.90 25.93 -4.21
CA PRO A 95 -3.19 25.83 -5.62
C PRO A 95 -3.07 24.39 -6.15
N PRO A 96 -3.99 23.93 -7.02
CA PRO A 96 -4.06 22.53 -7.44
C PRO A 96 -2.76 22.01 -8.08
N SER A 97 -2.03 22.85 -8.81
CA SER A 97 -0.74 22.53 -9.43
C SER A 97 0.37 22.29 -8.41
N VAL A 98 0.41 23.10 -7.34
CA VAL A 98 1.39 22.97 -6.26
C VAL A 98 1.08 21.75 -5.40
N ASN A 99 -0.20 21.47 -5.17
CA ASN A 99 -0.64 20.32 -4.39
C ASN A 99 -0.30 18.99 -5.09
N ASP A 100 -0.50 18.90 -6.40
CA ASP A 100 -0.14 17.71 -7.19
C ASP A 100 1.38 17.47 -7.20
N ALA A 101 2.17 18.53 -7.41
CA ALA A 101 3.63 18.45 -7.40
C ALA A 101 4.20 18.04 -6.03
N LEU A 102 3.72 18.65 -4.95
CA LEU A 102 4.12 18.29 -3.58
C LEU A 102 3.72 16.86 -3.23
N GLY A 103 2.50 16.47 -3.62
CA GLY A 103 2.00 15.12 -3.46
C GLY A 103 2.90 14.09 -4.13
N ARG A 104 3.18 14.26 -5.43
CA ARG A 104 4.07 13.35 -6.19
C ARG A 104 5.46 13.27 -5.58
N LEU A 105 6.01 14.39 -5.10
CA LEU A 105 7.32 14.45 -4.47
C LEU A 105 7.34 13.67 -3.15
N LEU A 106 6.32 13.84 -2.29
CA LEU A 106 6.17 13.09 -1.05
C LEU A 106 6.02 11.59 -1.29
N PHE A 107 5.17 11.19 -2.25
CA PHE A 107 5.07 9.79 -2.65
C PHE A 107 6.39 9.26 -3.22
N GLY A 108 7.13 10.08 -3.97
CA GLY A 108 8.41 9.69 -4.57
C GLY A 108 9.49 9.45 -3.52
N LEU A 109 9.59 10.35 -2.55
CA LEU A 109 10.47 10.17 -1.38
C LEU A 109 10.07 8.95 -0.55
N GLY A 110 8.77 8.74 -0.36
CA GLY A 110 8.22 7.55 0.29
C GLY A 110 8.60 6.26 -0.44
N ALA A 111 8.57 6.26 -1.77
CA ALA A 111 8.96 5.13 -2.60
C ALA A 111 10.44 4.78 -2.42
N VAL A 112 11.30 5.79 -2.49
CA VAL A 112 12.76 5.62 -2.31
C VAL A 112 13.07 5.13 -0.90
N ALA A 113 12.45 5.71 0.13
CA ALA A 113 12.65 5.29 1.52
C ALA A 113 12.21 3.84 1.74
N SER A 114 11.03 3.47 1.23
CA SER A 114 10.48 2.11 1.36
C SER A 114 11.36 1.09 0.64
N ALA A 115 11.78 1.38 -0.59
CA ALA A 115 12.69 0.53 -1.36
C ALA A 115 14.06 0.38 -0.69
N GLY A 116 14.63 1.47 -0.16
CA GLY A 116 15.91 1.46 0.54
C GLY A 116 15.86 0.60 1.80
N LEU A 117 14.80 0.73 2.60
CA LEU A 117 14.58 -0.09 3.78
C LEU A 117 14.34 -1.56 3.44
N ALA A 118 13.57 -1.84 2.38
CA ALA A 118 13.36 -3.20 1.89
C ALA A 118 14.68 -3.86 1.47
N PHE A 119 15.50 -3.15 0.69
CA PHE A 119 16.81 -3.65 0.25
C PHE A 119 17.74 -3.91 1.44
N TRP A 120 17.75 -3.02 2.42
CA TRP A 120 18.56 -3.18 3.63
C TRP A 120 18.09 -4.37 4.49
N ALA A 121 16.78 -4.56 4.64
CA ALA A 121 16.21 -5.71 5.33
C ALA A 121 16.54 -7.03 4.61
N LEU A 122 16.43 -7.05 3.28
CA LEU A 122 16.82 -8.20 2.46
C LEU A 122 18.30 -8.54 2.63
N ARG A 123 19.17 -7.52 2.63
CA ARG A 123 20.61 -7.70 2.85
C ARG A 123 20.92 -8.30 4.23
N ARG A 124 20.12 -8.02 5.26
CA ARG A 124 20.25 -8.62 6.58
C ARG A 124 19.84 -10.09 6.60
N LEU A 125 18.85 -10.48 5.80
CA LEU A 125 18.39 -11.87 5.69
C LEU A 125 19.41 -12.82 5.05
N PHE A 126 20.26 -12.30 4.16
CA PHE A 126 21.30 -13.07 3.46
C PHE A 126 22.67 -13.05 4.15
N ARG A 127 22.79 -12.45 5.34
CA ARG A 127 24.00 -12.48 6.17
C ARG A 127 23.81 -13.42 7.35
#